data_AF-A0A2V6ZW69-F1
#
_entry.id   AF-A0A2V6ZW69-F1
#
_cell.length_a   1.000
_cell.length_b   1.000
_cell.length_c   1.000
_cell.angle_alpha   90.00
_cell.angle_beta   90.00
_cell.angle_gamma   90.00
#
_symmetry.space_group_name_H-M   'P 1'
#
loop_
_entity.id
_entity.type
_entity.pdbx_description
1 polymer ?
#
loop_
_entity_poly.entity_id
_entity_poly.type
_entity_poly.pdbx_seq_one_letter_code
_entity_poly.pdbx_strand_id
1 'polypeptide(L)' 'DSSLKEIAEAAAADAERRAIHRVLQATSGNKSEAARLLRTDYKTLYRKMKQYGIDAGPFREFSA' A
#
# COMPACT_ATOMS: atom_id res chain seq x y z
N ASP A 1 -3.50 7.21 -28.01
CA ASP A 1 -3.27 8.06 -26.83
C ASP A 1 -4.12 7.61 -25.66
N SER A 2 -3.54 7.55 -24.47
CA SER A 2 -4.29 7.36 -23.23
C SER A 2 -5.01 8.65 -22.86
N SER A 3 -6.25 8.56 -22.40
CA SER A 3 -7.03 9.72 -21.97
C SER A 3 -6.44 10.34 -20.69
N LEU A 4 -6.71 11.63 -20.45
CA LEU A 4 -6.32 12.30 -19.19
C LEU A 4 -6.80 11.55 -17.94
N LYS A 5 -7.95 10.87 -18.06
CA LYS A 5 -8.51 10.03 -17.00
C LYS A 5 -7.60 8.83 -16.69
N GLU A 6 -7.12 8.14 -17.71
CA GLU A 6 -6.23 6.97 -17.54
C GLU A 6 -4.88 7.38 -16.93
N ILE A 7 -4.35 8.55 -17.32
CA ILE A 7 -3.11 9.09 -16.74
C ILE A 7 -3.30 9.42 -15.26
N ALA A 8 -4.42 10.05 -14.89
CA ALA A 8 -4.73 10.37 -13.51
C ALA A 8 -4.91 9.10 -12.64
N GLU A 9 -5.60 8.08 -13.18
CA GLU A 9 -5.78 6.80 -12.50
C GLU A 9 -4.45 6.06 -12.29
N ALA A 10 -3.56 6.06 -13.29
CA ALA A 10 -2.23 5.47 -13.17
C ALA A 10 -1.37 6.19 -12.12
N ALA A 11 -1.40 7.53 -12.12
CA ALA A 11 -0.68 8.33 -11.12
C ALA A 11 -1.20 8.09 -9.70
N ALA A 12 -2.52 8.02 -9.53
CA ALA A 12 -3.13 7.70 -8.25
C ALA A 12 -2.75 6.29 -7.77
N ALA A 13 -2.76 5.30 -8.67
CA ALA A 13 -2.36 3.93 -8.34
C ALA A 13 -0.89 3.84 -7.90
N ASP A 14 0.02 4.55 -8.57
CA ASP A 14 1.43 4.59 -8.17
C ASP A 14 1.62 5.28 -6.81
N ALA A 15 0.93 6.41 -6.59
CA ALA A 15 0.95 7.10 -5.30
C ALA A 15 0.42 6.22 -4.16
N GLU A 16 -0.70 5.51 -4.37
CA GLU A 16 -1.25 4.56 -3.40
C GLU A 16 -0.26 3.43 -3.09
N ARG A 17 0.34 2.84 -4.12
CA ARG A 17 1.33 1.76 -3.96
C ARG A 17 2.50 2.20 -3.09
N ARG A 18 3.07 3.38 -3.37
CA ARG A 18 4.18 3.97 -2.60
C ARG A 18 3.78 4.25 -1.15
N ALA A 19 2.58 4.79 -0.93
CA ALA A 19 2.06 5.07 0.40
C ALA A 19 1.95 3.79 1.24
N ILE A 20 1.38 2.72 0.67
CA ILE A 20 1.27 1.41 1.34
C ILE A 20 2.65 0.85 1.68
N HIS A 21 3.61 0.93 0.75
CA HIS A 21 4.98 0.46 0.99
C HIS A 21 5.66 1.19 2.13
N ARG A 22 5.58 2.53 2.13
CA ARG A 22 6.20 3.38 3.16
C ARG A 22 5.61 3.11 4.54
N VAL A 23 4.29 2.94 4.62
CA VAL A 23 3.62 2.69 5.89
C VAL A 23 3.90 1.27 6.38
N LEU A 24 3.88 0.26 5.50
CA LEU A 24 4.27 -1.10 5.88
C LEU A 24 5.73 -1.18 6.36
N GLN A 25 6.63 -0.38 5.78
CA GLN A 25 8.00 -0.27 6.26
C GLN A 25 8.07 0.40 7.64
N ALA A 26 7.32 1.49 7.84
CA ALA A 26 7.26 2.19 9.13
C ALA A 26 6.62 1.36 10.24
N THR A 27 5.72 0.42 9.89
CA THR A 27 5.06 -0.48 10.85
C THR A 27 5.67 -1.87 10.90
N SER A 28 6.84 -2.08 10.29
CA SER A 28 7.53 -3.39 10.27
C SER A 28 6.64 -4.54 9.80
N GLY A 29 5.80 -4.30 8.79
CA GLY A 29 4.87 -5.27 8.25
C GLY A 29 3.64 -5.54 9.13
N ASN A 30 3.33 -4.67 10.10
CA ASN A 30 2.06 -4.70 10.81
C ASN A 30 0.96 -4.08 9.95
N LYS A 31 0.16 -4.95 9.34
CA LYS A 31 -0.95 -4.59 8.44
C LYS A 31 -2.07 -3.83 9.16
N SER A 32 -2.33 -4.13 10.43
CA SER A 32 -3.38 -3.44 11.21
C SER A 32 -2.98 -2.00 11.53
N GLU A 33 -1.73 -1.81 11.96
CA GLU A 33 -1.20 -0.48 12.23
C GLU A 33 -1.05 0.32 10.93
N ALA A 34 -0.67 -0.35 9.83
CA ALA A 34 -0.59 0.29 8.53
C ALA A 34 -1.96 0.79 8.04
N ALA A 35 -3.02 0.02 8.27
CA ALA A 35 -4.38 0.43 7.94
C ALA A 35 -4.80 1.66 8.76
N ARG A 36 -4.48 1.67 10.06
CA ARG A 36 -4.72 2.80 10.95
C ARG A 36 -3.99 4.07 10.50
N LEU A 37 -2.72 3.96 10.13
CA LEU A 37 -1.91 5.10 9.64
C LEU A 37 -2.41 5.64 8.30
N LEU A 38 -2.86 4.75 7.41
CA LEU A 38 -3.47 5.13 6.12
C LEU A 38 -4.94 5.55 6.26
N ARG A 39 -5.49 5.59 7.48
CA ARG A 39 -6.90 5.91 7.78
C ARG A 39 -7.87 5.10 6.93
N THR A 40 -7.57 3.82 6.75
CA THR A 40 -8.36 2.89 5.95
C THR A 40 -8.68 1.63 6.75
N ASP A 41 -9.65 0.87 6.27
CA ASP A 41 -9.98 -0.41 6.86
C ASP A 41 -8.95 -1.48 6.47
N TYR A 42 -8.72 -2.42 7.37
CA TYR A 42 -7.87 -3.59 7.11
C TYR A 42 -8.26 -4.32 5.81
N LYS A 43 -9.57 -4.49 5.55
CA LYS A 43 -10.07 -5.13 4.33
C LYS A 43 -9.70 -4.35 3.07
N THR A 44 -9.78 -3.03 3.12
CA THR A 44 -9.43 -2.16 2.00
C THR A 44 -7.94 -2.21 1.74
N LEU A 45 -7.12 -2.09 2.80
CA LEU A 45 -5.67 -2.24 2.69
C LEU A 45 -5.30 -3.61 2.13
N TYR A 46 -5.89 -4.69 2.65
CA TYR A 46 -5.64 -6.05 2.18
C TYR A 46 -5.97 -6.23 0.69
N ARG A 47 -7.11 -5.69 0.24
CA ARG A 47 -7.49 -5.73 -1.18
C ARG A 47 -6.50 -4.96 -2.05
N LYS A 48 -6.08 -3.76 -1.62
CA LYS A 48 -5.10 -2.93 -2.34
C LYS A 48 -3.73 -3.60 -2.38
N MET A 49 -3.27 -4.18 -1.27
CA MET A 49 -2.04 -4.97 -1.22
C MET A 49 -2.09 -6.14 -2.21
N LYS A 50 -3.21 -6.89 -2.26
CA LYS A 50 -3.39 -7.98 -3.22
C LYS A 50 -3.41 -7.48 -4.67
N GLN A 51 -4.08 -6.36 -4.93
CA GLN A 51 -4.16 -5.73 -6.25
C GLN A 51 -2.78 -5.27 -6.75
N TYR A 52 -1.95 -4.74 -5.85
CA TYR A 52 -0.61 -4.23 -6.20
C TYR A 52 0.51 -5.25 -5.98
N GLY A 53 0.20 -6.48 -5.58
CA GLY A 53 1.20 -7.52 -5.31
C GLY A 53 2.14 -7.20 -4.14
N ILE A 54 1.68 -6.46 -3.14
CA ILE A 54 2.47 -6.06 -1.97
C ILE A 54 2.33 -7.11 -0.87
N ASP A 55 3.43 -7.74 -0.48
CA ASP A 55 3.49 -8.61 0.70
C ASP A 55 4.05 -7.87 1.92
N ALA A 56 3.48 -8.09 3.09
CA ALA A 56 4.05 -7.55 4.35
C ALA A 56 5.18 -8.43 4.92
N GLY A 57 5.34 -9.67 4.44
CA GLY A 57 6.34 -10.62 4.91
C GLY A 57 7.77 -10.04 4.95
N PRO A 58 8.29 -9.49 3.84
CA PRO A 58 9.64 -8.94 3.78
C PRO A 58 9.89 -7.80 4.78
N PHE A 59 8.87 -7.03 5.16
CA PHE A 59 9.01 -5.89 6.07
C PHE A 59 9.15 -6.30 7.54
N ARG A 60 8.82 -7.55 7.88
CA ARG A 60 8.95 -8.09 9.25
C ARG A 60 10.38 -8.50 9.57
N GLU A 61 11.18 -8.88 8.56
CA GLU A 61 12.56 -9.36 8.74
C GLU A 61 13.56 -8.22 9.02
N PHE A 62 13.25 -6.98 8.66
CA PHE A 62 14.14 -5.83 8.85
C PHE A 62 14.08 -5.18 10.25
N SER A 63 13.36 -5.77 11.21
CA SER A 63 13.22 -5.22 12.58
C SER A 63 14.07 -5.94 13.62
N ALA A 64 15.08 -6.70 13.20
CA ALA A 64 16.09 -7.30 14.06
C ALA A 64 17.25 -6.33 14.34
#